data_AF-A0A2E1MZH0-F1
#
_entry.id   AF-A0A2E1MZH0-F1
#
_cell.length_a   1.000
_cell.length_b   1.000
_cell.length_c   1.000
_cell.angle_alpha   90.00
_cell.angle_beta   90.00
_cell.angle_gamma   90.00
#
_symmetry.space_group_name_H-M   'P 1'
#
loop_
_entity.id
_entity.type
_entity.pdbx_description
1 polymer ?
#
loop_
_entity_poly.entity_id
_entity_poly.type
_entity_poly.pdbx_seq_one_letter_code
_entity_poly.pdbx_strand_id
1 'polypeptide(L)'
;MDKYPFIIAEIGLNHNGNFNIAKKSVLEAAKAGVSAVKFQNFTTEDFINDKKITHEYKYRGRLIKTSLYKLCKENEYKNEWTATLIKICKQNKIQFISTPTSRQGVDHLKKFNLKYIKNGSDYITNTDLIGYMAKKQFKIILSTGMADFSDVEFAVKTVKQYSKIKPILLHCVSQYPTDNNQVNLRRINTLREKFKTICGFSDHTDSYEAAVQSISHGSMVFEKHFTLDKKLKGPDHFFSLNPKEIKNYVIKINEGFHRLGSEEIKPARVELKFKYKVRLGVMIRHDLKKNQIFTQNDYIYQKNCNGILPRDLKKYIGKKVNRNIKRGSILRKIYFN
;
A
#
# COMPACT_ATOMS: atom_id res chain seq x y z
N MET A 1 11.65 -1.05 1.80
CA MET A 1 10.20 -1.08 1.66
C MET A 1 9.69 0.15 0.92
N ASP A 2 10.57 1.05 0.48
CA ASP A 2 10.13 2.39 0.06
C ASP A 2 10.10 2.55 -1.47
N LYS A 3 10.51 1.52 -2.21
CA LYS A 3 10.56 1.54 -3.68
C LYS A 3 9.33 0.90 -4.34
N TYR A 4 8.69 -0.06 -3.65
CA TYR A 4 7.53 -0.81 -4.15
C TYR A 4 6.63 -1.22 -2.99
N PRO A 5 5.32 -1.42 -3.23
CA PRO A 5 4.38 -1.95 -2.23
C PRO A 5 4.88 -3.25 -1.60
N PHE A 6 4.76 -3.35 -0.28
CA PHE A 6 5.05 -4.57 0.47
C PHE A 6 3.75 -5.24 0.90
N ILE A 7 3.44 -6.38 0.31
CA ILE A 7 2.13 -7.04 0.45
C ILE A 7 2.26 -8.28 1.32
N ILE A 8 1.43 -8.38 2.34
CA ILE A 8 1.45 -9.42 3.37
C ILE A 8 0.14 -10.22 3.28
N ALA A 9 0.27 -11.51 3.01
CA ALA A 9 -0.83 -12.46 3.21
C ALA A 9 -0.84 -12.93 4.66
N GLU A 10 -1.83 -12.50 5.43
CA GLU A 10 -2.05 -12.93 6.81
C GLU A 10 -2.73 -14.30 6.81
N ILE A 11 -1.99 -15.35 7.17
CA ILE A 11 -2.57 -16.68 7.34
C ILE A 11 -3.30 -16.74 8.69
N GLY A 12 -2.79 -16.06 9.72
CA GLY A 12 -3.43 -16.00 11.04
C GLY A 12 -3.82 -17.40 11.54
N LEU A 13 -5.08 -17.59 11.89
CA LEU A 13 -5.64 -18.86 12.37
C LEU A 13 -6.12 -19.78 11.22
N ASN A 14 -6.13 -19.33 9.95
CA ASN A 14 -6.68 -20.10 8.80
C ASN A 14 -5.90 -21.39 8.46
N HIS A 15 -4.83 -21.69 9.19
CA HIS A 15 -4.17 -22.98 9.13
C HIS A 15 -4.87 -24.07 9.94
N ASN A 16 -5.86 -23.72 10.78
CA ASN A 16 -6.69 -24.66 11.53
C ASN A 16 -5.90 -25.66 12.39
N GLY A 17 -4.84 -25.20 13.05
CA GLY A 17 -3.94 -26.08 13.81
C GLY A 17 -3.21 -27.15 12.97
N ASN A 18 -3.24 -27.07 11.63
CA ASN A 18 -2.72 -28.08 10.72
C ASN A 18 -1.52 -27.58 9.89
N PHE A 19 -0.38 -28.25 10.03
CA PHE A 19 0.85 -27.89 9.33
C PHE A 19 0.76 -27.98 7.80
N ASN A 20 0.04 -28.98 7.27
CA ASN A 20 -0.11 -29.15 5.81
C ASN A 20 -0.94 -28.03 5.20
N ILE A 21 -1.96 -27.56 5.93
CA ILE A 21 -2.74 -26.37 5.53
C ILE A 21 -1.83 -25.14 5.57
N ALA A 22 -1.07 -24.92 6.67
CA ALA A 22 -0.11 -23.82 6.75
C ALA A 22 0.89 -23.82 5.58
N LYS A 23 1.52 -24.97 5.30
CA LYS A 23 2.46 -25.14 4.18
C LYS A 23 1.80 -24.82 2.83
N LYS A 24 0.60 -25.37 2.57
CA LYS A 24 -0.12 -25.12 1.32
C LYS A 24 -0.50 -23.64 1.19
N SER A 25 -0.89 -22.99 2.28
CA SER A 25 -1.18 -21.56 2.31
C SER A 25 0.03 -20.71 1.93
N VAL A 26 1.22 -21.04 2.45
CA VAL A 26 2.47 -20.34 2.06
C VAL A 26 2.73 -20.46 0.56
N LEU A 27 2.58 -21.66 -0.01
CA LEU A 27 2.84 -21.90 -1.42
C LEU A 27 1.85 -21.16 -2.33
N GLU A 28 0.55 -21.18 -2.01
CA GLU A 28 -0.46 -20.47 -2.81
C GLU A 28 -0.34 -18.95 -2.68
N ALA A 29 -0.05 -18.42 -1.49
CA ALA A 29 0.23 -17.00 -1.32
C ALA A 29 1.48 -16.57 -2.12
N ALA A 30 2.55 -17.37 -2.10
CA ALA A 30 3.76 -17.10 -2.87
C ALA A 30 3.50 -17.07 -4.38
N LYS A 31 2.71 -18.01 -4.91
CA LYS A 31 2.29 -18.03 -6.33
C LYS A 31 1.52 -16.78 -6.74
N ALA A 32 0.82 -16.15 -5.81
CA ALA A 32 0.10 -14.90 -6.06
C ALA A 32 1.01 -13.66 -6.14
N GLY A 33 2.29 -13.77 -5.73
CA GLY A 33 3.26 -12.68 -5.80
C GLY A 33 3.27 -11.75 -4.58
N VAL A 34 2.81 -12.22 -3.41
CA VAL A 34 2.92 -11.45 -2.16
C VAL A 34 4.39 -11.26 -1.77
N SER A 35 4.69 -10.22 -0.99
CA SER A 35 6.04 -9.98 -0.46
C SER A 35 6.35 -10.83 0.77
N ALA A 36 5.32 -11.15 1.55
CA ALA A 36 5.44 -11.93 2.77
C ALA A 36 4.17 -12.74 3.07
N VAL A 37 4.35 -13.79 3.85
CA VAL A 37 3.27 -14.42 4.62
C VAL A 37 3.44 -14.11 6.09
N LYS A 38 2.32 -14.01 6.81
CA LYS A 38 2.31 -13.74 8.24
C LYS A 38 1.51 -14.81 9.00
N PHE A 39 2.05 -15.21 10.14
CA PHE A 39 1.40 -16.09 11.12
C PHE A 39 1.22 -15.37 12.45
N GLN A 40 0.52 -16.01 13.39
CA GLN A 40 0.42 -15.55 14.77
C GLN A 40 1.02 -16.64 15.66
N ASN A 41 2.17 -16.36 16.27
CA ASN A 41 2.83 -17.31 17.17
C ASN A 41 2.42 -17.02 18.61
N PHE A 42 1.17 -17.36 18.91
CA PHE A 42 0.62 -17.23 20.24
C PHE A 42 0.53 -18.58 20.96
N THR A 43 0.64 -18.52 22.28
CA THR A 43 0.13 -19.55 23.18
C THR A 43 -1.15 -18.99 23.79
N THR A 44 -2.24 -19.75 23.81
CA THR A 44 -3.56 -19.25 24.22
C THR A 44 -3.52 -18.68 25.64
N GLU A 45 -2.81 -19.37 26.54
CA GLU A 45 -2.65 -18.98 27.94
C GLU A 45 -1.87 -17.67 28.13
N ASP A 46 -1.15 -17.18 27.10
CA ASP A 46 -0.45 -15.88 27.16
C ASP A 46 -1.44 -14.70 27.30
N PHE A 47 -2.71 -14.87 26.90
CA PHE A 47 -3.69 -13.78 26.86
C PHE A 47 -5.12 -14.17 27.20
N ILE A 48 -5.46 -15.46 27.20
CA ILE A 48 -6.81 -15.94 27.56
C ILE A 48 -6.69 -17.15 28.47
N ASN A 49 -7.20 -17.00 29.69
CA ASN A 49 -7.38 -18.11 30.65
C ASN A 49 -8.85 -18.36 30.99
N ASP A 50 -9.70 -17.33 30.86
CA ASP A 50 -11.14 -17.49 31.12
C ASP A 50 -11.83 -18.19 29.94
N LYS A 51 -12.25 -19.43 30.19
CA LYS A 51 -12.95 -20.28 29.21
C LYS A 51 -14.39 -19.80 28.92
N LYS A 52 -14.94 -18.92 29.76
CA LYS A 52 -16.30 -18.36 29.62
C LYS A 52 -16.37 -17.24 28.59
N ILE A 53 -15.24 -16.61 28.25
CA ILE A 53 -15.21 -15.59 27.18
C ILE A 53 -15.61 -16.25 25.87
N THR A 54 -16.66 -15.73 25.26
CA THR A 54 -17.17 -16.24 23.98
C THR A 54 -16.76 -15.36 22.82
N HIS A 55 -16.65 -15.96 21.64
CA HIS A 55 -16.46 -15.27 20.38
C HIS A 55 -17.51 -15.74 19.36
N GLU A 56 -17.93 -14.80 18.51
CA GLU A 56 -18.94 -15.02 17.48
C GLU A 56 -18.36 -14.73 16.10
N TYR A 57 -18.55 -15.65 15.16
CA TYR A 57 -18.10 -15.50 13.78
C TYR A 57 -19.07 -16.15 12.79
N LYS A 58 -18.96 -15.80 11.51
CA LYS A 58 -19.83 -16.35 10.46
C LYS A 58 -19.20 -17.60 9.83
N TYR A 59 -19.98 -18.67 9.70
CA TYR A 59 -19.62 -19.86 8.95
C TYR A 59 -20.79 -20.33 8.09
N ARG A 60 -20.60 -20.39 6.76
CA ARG A 60 -21.65 -20.77 5.79
C ARG A 60 -22.96 -19.99 6.00
N GLY A 61 -22.85 -18.68 6.24
CA GLY A 61 -23.98 -17.77 6.46
C GLY A 61 -24.62 -17.86 7.84
N ARG A 62 -24.17 -18.76 8.73
CA ARG A 62 -24.68 -18.91 10.09
C ARG A 62 -23.75 -18.26 11.10
N LEU A 63 -24.32 -17.65 12.13
CA LEU A 63 -23.57 -17.15 13.28
C LEU A 63 -23.20 -18.33 14.18
N ILE A 64 -21.91 -18.48 14.47
CA ILE A 64 -21.37 -19.50 15.36
C ILE A 64 -20.87 -18.80 16.61
N LYS A 65 -21.35 -19.23 17.77
CA LYS A 65 -20.84 -18.82 19.09
C LYS A 65 -20.02 -19.95 19.69
N THR A 66 -18.81 -19.64 20.14
CA THR A 66 -17.91 -20.61 20.78
C THR A 66 -17.11 -19.97 21.90
N SER A 67 -16.52 -20.77 22.78
CA SER A 67 -15.48 -20.31 23.71
C SER A 67 -14.27 -19.81 22.92
N LEU A 68 -13.81 -18.60 23.22
CA LEU A 68 -12.63 -18.00 22.59
C LEU A 68 -11.37 -18.77 22.99
N TYR A 69 -11.25 -19.20 24.24
CA TYR A 69 -10.16 -20.07 24.69
C TYR A 69 -10.07 -21.33 23.83
N LYS A 70 -11.18 -22.05 23.65
CA LYS A 70 -11.22 -23.26 22.81
C LYS A 70 -10.81 -22.96 21.37
N LEU A 71 -11.33 -21.87 20.81
CA LEU A 71 -11.02 -21.44 19.46
C LEU A 71 -9.51 -21.16 19.28
N CYS A 72 -8.91 -20.38 20.16
CA CYS A 72 -7.48 -20.11 20.12
C CYS A 72 -6.67 -21.39 20.31
N LYS A 73 -7.05 -22.25 21.27
CA LYS A 73 -6.33 -23.48 21.59
C LYS A 73 -6.26 -24.46 20.42
N GLU A 74 -7.38 -24.67 19.73
CA GLU A 74 -7.45 -25.54 18.55
C GLU A 74 -6.62 -25.00 17.36
N ASN A 75 -6.37 -23.70 17.34
CA ASN A 75 -5.68 -22.99 16.26
C ASN A 75 -4.27 -22.50 16.65
N GLU A 76 -3.70 -23.04 17.74
CA GLU A 76 -2.36 -22.67 18.16
C GLU A 76 -1.31 -22.99 17.10
N TYR A 77 -0.44 -22.01 16.87
CA TYR A 77 0.73 -22.19 16.03
C TYR A 77 1.80 -22.97 16.80
N LYS A 78 2.32 -24.06 16.20
CA LYS A 78 3.37 -24.85 16.84
C LYS A 78 4.75 -24.32 16.50
N ASN A 79 5.56 -24.02 17.51
CA ASN A 79 6.90 -23.44 17.33
C ASN A 79 7.81 -24.31 16.43
N GLU A 80 7.66 -25.63 16.46
CA GLU A 80 8.37 -26.58 15.60
C GLU A 80 8.17 -26.34 14.10
N TRP A 81 7.08 -25.67 13.69
CA TRP A 81 6.80 -25.35 12.28
C TRP A 81 7.71 -24.26 11.72
N THR A 82 8.23 -23.37 12.57
CA THR A 82 8.87 -22.12 12.16
C THR A 82 10.07 -22.33 11.24
N ALA A 83 10.98 -23.24 11.59
CA ALA A 83 12.16 -23.51 10.78
C ALA A 83 11.79 -23.95 9.35
N THR A 84 10.81 -24.86 9.24
CA THR A 84 10.35 -25.41 7.97
C THR A 84 9.59 -24.38 7.14
N LEU A 85 8.68 -23.61 7.75
CA LEU A 85 7.93 -22.57 7.04
C LEU A 85 8.85 -21.45 6.54
N ILE A 86 9.86 -21.05 7.33
CA ILE A 86 10.88 -20.09 6.88
C ILE A 86 11.66 -20.63 5.68
N LYS A 87 12.05 -21.91 5.71
CA LYS A 87 12.73 -22.54 4.56
C LYS A 87 11.87 -22.49 3.31
N ILE A 88 10.58 -22.81 3.41
CA ILE A 88 9.63 -22.73 2.30
C ILE A 88 9.49 -21.29 1.79
N CYS A 89 9.38 -20.30 2.68
CA CYS A 89 9.30 -18.89 2.29
C CYS A 89 10.56 -18.46 1.51
N LYS A 90 11.75 -18.81 2.01
CA LYS A 90 13.03 -18.53 1.35
C LYS A 90 13.12 -19.15 -0.05
N GLN A 91 12.73 -20.43 -0.19
CA GLN A 91 12.70 -21.13 -1.49
C GLN A 91 11.77 -20.43 -2.50
N ASN A 92 10.67 -19.84 -2.01
CA ASN A 92 9.71 -19.11 -2.84
C ASN A 92 9.97 -17.59 -2.90
N LYS A 93 11.12 -17.12 -2.42
CA LYS A 93 11.55 -15.71 -2.47
C LYS A 93 10.57 -14.73 -1.78
N ILE A 94 9.87 -15.18 -0.75
CA ILE A 94 8.99 -14.34 0.09
C ILE A 94 9.50 -14.31 1.54
N GLN A 95 9.09 -13.28 2.29
CA GLN A 95 9.45 -13.15 3.70
C GLN A 95 8.49 -13.94 4.60
N PHE A 96 9.00 -14.45 5.72
CA PHE A 96 8.20 -14.95 6.83
C PHE A 96 8.09 -13.85 7.89
N ILE A 97 6.88 -13.56 8.34
CA ILE A 97 6.58 -12.62 9.43
C ILE A 97 5.72 -13.34 10.45
N SER A 98 5.79 -12.94 11.71
CA SER A 98 4.85 -13.43 12.72
C SER A 98 4.50 -12.35 13.74
N THR A 99 3.34 -12.50 14.36
CA THR A 99 2.90 -11.74 15.52
C THR A 99 3.08 -12.58 16.80
N PRO A 100 4.13 -12.34 17.61
CA PRO A 100 4.24 -12.98 18.92
C PRO A 100 3.41 -12.25 19.97
N THR A 101 2.87 -13.02 20.92
CA THR A 101 2.09 -12.51 22.06
C THR A 101 2.88 -12.43 23.36
N SER A 102 4.11 -12.94 23.37
CA SER A 102 4.96 -13.04 24.57
C SER A 102 6.44 -12.83 24.27
N ARG A 103 7.25 -12.57 25.32
CA ARG A 103 8.72 -12.42 25.19
C ARG A 103 9.37 -13.70 24.67
N GLN A 104 8.89 -14.87 25.12
CA GLN A 104 9.33 -16.17 24.64
C GLN A 104 9.05 -16.32 23.14
N GLY A 105 7.89 -15.87 22.66
CA GLY A 105 7.57 -15.81 21.24
C GLY A 105 8.53 -14.92 20.45
N VAL A 106 8.88 -13.74 20.99
CA VAL A 106 9.88 -12.84 20.38
C VAL A 106 11.26 -13.50 20.32
N ASP A 107 11.70 -14.14 21.40
CA ASP A 107 12.99 -14.83 21.46
C ASP A 107 13.06 -16.02 20.51
N HIS A 108 11.97 -16.79 20.41
CA HIS A 108 11.88 -17.87 19.45
C HIS A 108 12.09 -17.37 18.02
N LEU A 109 11.41 -16.29 17.62
CA LEU A 109 11.56 -15.69 16.29
C LEU A 109 12.96 -15.12 16.06
N LYS A 110 13.61 -14.58 17.10
CA LYS A 110 14.95 -13.99 16.97
C LYS A 110 16.01 -15.01 16.56
N LYS A 111 15.84 -16.29 16.94
CA LYS A 111 16.74 -17.40 16.53
C LYS A 111 16.86 -17.55 15.01
N PHE A 112 15.87 -17.07 14.25
CA PHE A 112 15.84 -17.22 12.79
C PHE A 112 16.28 -15.97 12.01
N ASN A 113 16.82 -14.95 12.69
CA ASN A 113 17.29 -13.70 12.09
C ASN A 113 16.24 -13.02 11.18
N LEU A 114 14.97 -13.07 11.58
CA LEU A 114 13.90 -12.38 10.85
C LEU A 114 14.12 -10.87 10.90
N LYS A 115 13.86 -10.20 9.78
CA LYS A 115 13.97 -8.74 9.67
C LYS A 115 12.79 -8.01 10.29
N TYR A 116 11.60 -8.55 10.09
CA TYR A 116 10.34 -7.94 10.47
C TYR A 116 9.66 -8.73 11.58
N ILE A 117 8.97 -8.02 12.46
CA ILE A 117 8.08 -8.62 13.46
C ILE A 117 6.81 -7.78 13.51
N LYS A 118 5.67 -8.43 13.74
CA LYS A 118 4.38 -7.76 13.83
C LYS A 118 3.95 -7.61 15.29
N ASN A 119 3.34 -6.48 15.61
CA ASN A 119 2.53 -6.29 16.81
C ASN A 119 1.09 -6.03 16.36
N GLY A 120 0.16 -6.80 16.91
CA GLY A 120 -1.28 -6.66 16.65
C GLY A 120 -1.87 -5.46 17.38
N SER A 121 -3.03 -4.99 16.93
CA SER A 121 -3.72 -3.83 17.54
C SER A 121 -4.17 -4.07 18.97
N ASP A 122 -4.51 -5.30 19.29
CA ASP A 122 -4.78 -5.82 20.63
C ASP A 122 -3.57 -5.70 21.58
N TYR A 123 -2.35 -5.57 21.05
CA TYR A 123 -1.11 -5.43 21.84
C TYR A 123 -0.46 -4.04 21.73
N ILE A 124 -1.11 -3.04 21.14
CA ILE A 124 -0.48 -1.72 20.93
C ILE A 124 -0.15 -1.00 22.24
N THR A 125 -0.96 -1.21 23.28
CA THR A 125 -0.76 -0.62 24.62
C THR A 125 0.25 -1.43 25.46
N ASN A 126 0.62 -2.65 25.03
CA ASN A 126 1.62 -3.48 25.69
C ASN A 126 3.04 -3.00 25.33
N THR A 127 3.41 -1.85 25.89
CA THR A 127 4.70 -1.19 25.65
C THR A 127 5.88 -2.04 26.14
N ASP A 128 5.70 -2.89 27.14
CA ASP A 128 6.74 -3.83 27.58
C ASP A 128 7.13 -4.83 26.48
N LEU A 129 6.14 -5.42 25.81
CA LEU A 129 6.40 -6.33 24.69
C LEU A 129 6.96 -5.59 23.48
N ILE A 130 6.40 -4.41 23.13
CA ILE A 130 6.90 -3.57 22.04
C ILE A 130 8.36 -3.16 22.28
N GLY A 131 8.69 -2.73 23.50
CA GLY A 131 10.04 -2.38 23.90
C GLY A 131 10.98 -3.59 23.82
N TYR A 132 10.50 -4.78 24.19
CA TYR A 132 11.26 -6.03 24.04
C TYR A 132 11.55 -6.36 22.56
N MET A 133 10.55 -6.24 21.67
CA MET A 133 10.74 -6.39 20.23
C MET A 133 11.80 -5.40 19.69
N ALA A 134 11.75 -4.14 20.16
CA ALA A 134 12.68 -3.10 19.75
C ALA A 134 14.10 -3.36 20.23
N LYS A 135 14.30 -3.79 21.49
CA LYS A 135 15.61 -4.20 22.03
C LYS A 135 16.25 -5.30 21.19
N LYS A 136 15.46 -6.24 20.68
CA LYS A 136 15.90 -7.33 19.80
C LYS A 136 16.21 -6.87 18.36
N GLN A 137 16.14 -5.56 18.08
CA GLN A 137 16.49 -4.93 16.81
C GLN A 137 15.65 -5.41 15.62
N PHE A 138 14.37 -5.74 15.85
CA PHE A 138 13.43 -5.98 14.75
C PHE A 138 12.96 -4.67 14.11
N LYS A 139 12.68 -4.69 12.80
CA LYS A 139 11.86 -3.66 12.16
C LYS A 139 10.38 -3.98 12.47
N ILE A 140 9.82 -3.28 13.45
CA ILE A 140 8.47 -3.56 13.95
C ILE A 140 7.42 -3.01 12.99
N ILE A 141 6.41 -3.81 12.69
CA ILE A 141 5.16 -3.41 12.03
C ILE A 141 4.09 -3.33 13.14
N LEU A 142 3.58 -2.14 13.43
CA LEU A 142 2.56 -1.89 14.45
C LEU A 142 1.20 -1.68 13.76
N SER A 143 0.19 -2.50 14.07
CA SER A 143 -1.20 -2.19 13.68
C SER A 143 -1.84 -1.25 14.70
N THR A 144 -2.61 -0.26 14.25
CA THR A 144 -3.15 0.81 15.12
C THR A 144 -4.68 0.85 15.21
N GLY A 145 -5.37 -0.25 14.90
CA GLY A 145 -6.80 -0.41 15.18
C GLY A 145 -7.10 -0.27 16.67
N MET A 146 -8.30 0.23 17.00
CA MET A 146 -8.76 0.55 18.37
C MET A 146 -7.97 1.66 19.10
N ALA A 147 -6.77 1.99 18.65
CA ALA A 147 -5.88 2.94 19.29
C ALA A 147 -6.30 4.41 19.03
N ASP A 148 -6.17 5.24 20.05
CA ASP A 148 -6.21 6.69 19.89
C ASP A 148 -4.83 7.26 19.49
N PHE A 149 -4.69 8.59 19.48
CA PHE A 149 -3.40 9.22 19.17
C PHE A 149 -2.34 8.92 20.24
N SER A 150 -2.71 8.95 21.51
CA SER A 150 -1.81 8.78 22.65
C SER A 150 -1.24 7.37 22.69
N ASP A 151 -2.07 6.35 22.42
CA ASP A 151 -1.64 4.95 22.31
C ASP A 151 -0.55 4.77 21.25
N VAL A 152 -0.77 5.32 20.06
CA VAL A 152 0.20 5.24 18.95
C VAL A 152 1.47 6.01 19.29
N GLU A 153 1.34 7.19 19.91
CA GLU A 153 2.48 8.00 20.33
C GLU A 153 3.35 7.26 21.36
N PHE A 154 2.74 6.67 22.40
CA PHE A 154 3.44 5.88 23.40
C PHE A 154 4.15 4.69 22.76
N ALA A 155 3.46 3.89 21.93
CA ALA A 155 4.06 2.76 21.24
C ALA A 155 5.29 3.18 20.39
N VAL A 156 5.16 4.25 19.60
CA VAL A 156 6.27 4.77 18.78
C VAL A 156 7.42 5.29 19.63
N LYS A 157 7.13 6.00 20.74
CA LYS A 157 8.14 6.48 21.68
C LYS A 157 8.90 5.32 22.32
N THR A 158 8.20 4.27 22.73
CA THR A 158 8.81 3.05 23.28
C THR A 158 9.74 2.38 22.28
N VAL A 159 9.36 2.27 21.01
CA VAL A 159 10.27 1.73 19.98
C VAL A 159 11.56 2.57 19.89
N LYS A 160 11.41 3.91 19.86
CA LYS A 160 12.56 4.84 19.77
C LYS A 160 13.49 4.78 20.98
N GLN A 161 12.98 4.46 22.17
CA GLN A 161 13.80 4.31 23.37
C GLN A 161 14.82 3.17 23.25
N TYR A 162 14.49 2.10 22.50
CA TYR A 162 15.31 0.88 22.45
C TYR A 162 15.90 0.57 21.07
N SER A 163 15.46 1.25 20.01
CA SER A 163 16.00 1.07 18.67
C SER A 163 15.97 2.35 17.84
N LYS A 164 17.00 2.54 17.01
CA LYS A 164 17.04 3.59 15.98
C LYS A 164 16.17 3.24 14.76
N ILE A 165 15.67 2.00 14.68
CA ILE A 165 14.86 1.52 13.58
C ILE A 165 13.41 1.99 13.78
N LYS A 166 12.98 2.99 12.99
CA LYS A 166 11.59 3.48 13.03
C LYS A 166 10.58 2.35 12.78
N PRO A 167 9.45 2.27 13.50
CA PRO A 167 8.41 1.28 13.21
C PRO A 167 7.66 1.61 11.91
N ILE A 168 7.00 0.63 11.32
CA ILE A 168 5.99 0.81 10.27
C ILE A 168 4.63 0.85 10.94
N LEU A 169 3.78 1.80 10.57
CA LEU A 169 2.44 1.94 11.16
C LEU A 169 1.38 1.49 10.15
N LEU A 170 0.53 0.53 10.52
CA LEU A 170 -0.61 0.13 9.71
C LEU A 170 -1.88 0.71 10.33
N HIS A 171 -2.58 1.55 9.57
CA HIS A 171 -3.97 1.84 9.85
C HIS A 171 -4.79 0.55 9.70
N CYS A 172 -5.74 0.33 10.60
CA CYS A 172 -6.73 -0.73 10.48
C CYS A 172 -7.94 -0.44 11.36
N VAL A 173 -9.03 -1.18 11.12
CA VAL A 173 -10.23 -1.21 11.95
C VAL A 173 -10.43 -2.65 12.40
N SER A 174 -10.53 -2.89 13.71
CA SER A 174 -10.64 -4.24 14.27
C SER A 174 -12.09 -4.75 14.25
N GLN A 175 -12.68 -4.78 13.05
CA GLN A 175 -14.01 -5.31 12.77
C GLN A 175 -13.90 -6.29 11.59
N TYR A 176 -14.51 -7.47 11.69
CA TYR A 176 -14.25 -8.59 10.78
C TYR A 176 -15.57 -9.16 10.21
N PRO A 177 -16.00 -8.75 8.99
CA PRO A 177 -15.38 -7.74 8.15
C PRO A 177 -15.70 -6.31 8.60
N THR A 178 -14.85 -5.36 8.22
CA THR A 178 -15.07 -3.92 8.44
C THR A 178 -16.04 -3.39 7.39
N ASP A 179 -17.05 -2.64 7.83
CA ASP A 179 -17.96 -1.95 6.91
C ASP A 179 -17.27 -0.80 6.19
N ASN A 180 -17.57 -0.60 4.91
CA ASN A 180 -16.89 0.39 4.07
C ASN A 180 -16.96 1.83 4.63
N ASN A 181 -18.07 2.20 5.29
CA ASN A 181 -18.22 3.52 5.90
C ASN A 181 -17.40 3.71 7.19
N GLN A 182 -16.88 2.63 7.79
CA GLN A 182 -16.05 2.66 9.00
C GLN A 182 -14.54 2.67 8.71
N VAL A 183 -14.12 2.38 7.47
CA VAL A 183 -12.70 2.18 7.14
C VAL A 183 -11.83 3.40 7.47
N ASN A 184 -12.29 4.63 7.19
CA ASN A 184 -11.57 5.87 7.48
C ASN A 184 -10.10 5.94 6.96
N LEU A 185 -9.89 5.82 5.64
CA LEU A 185 -8.54 5.84 5.03
C LEU A 185 -7.77 7.16 5.26
N ARG A 186 -8.46 8.27 5.54
CA ARG A 186 -7.82 9.56 5.83
C ARG A 186 -6.89 9.50 7.05
N ARG A 187 -7.10 8.56 7.98
CA ARG A 187 -6.22 8.33 9.14
C ARG A 187 -4.78 8.01 8.74
N ILE A 188 -4.56 7.41 7.57
CA ILE A 188 -3.21 7.13 7.04
C ILE A 188 -2.42 8.42 6.82
N ASN A 189 -3.06 9.50 6.32
CA ASN A 189 -2.42 10.80 6.14
C ASN A 189 -1.93 11.33 7.49
N THR A 190 -2.79 11.31 8.51
CA THR A 190 -2.44 11.75 9.87
C THR A 190 -1.27 10.95 10.46
N LEU A 191 -1.28 9.62 10.33
CA LEU A 191 -0.18 8.77 10.81
C LEU A 191 1.16 9.14 10.13
N ARG A 192 1.14 9.32 8.80
CA ARG A 192 2.33 9.72 8.04
C ARG A 192 2.84 11.09 8.46
N GLU A 193 1.94 12.06 8.58
CA GLU A 193 2.27 13.44 8.92
C GLU A 193 2.85 13.57 10.32
N LYS A 194 2.27 12.88 11.31
CA LYS A 194 2.68 12.98 12.72
C LYS A 194 3.93 12.17 13.03
N PHE A 195 4.02 10.94 12.53
CA PHE A 195 5.09 10.02 12.92
C PHE A 195 6.25 9.94 11.92
N LYS A 196 6.11 10.56 10.73
CA LYS A 196 7.16 10.64 9.69
C LYS A 196 7.85 9.29 9.44
N THR A 197 7.02 8.27 9.24
CA THR A 197 7.44 6.88 8.99
C THR A 197 6.60 6.26 7.88
N ILE A 198 7.05 5.09 7.41
CA ILE A 198 6.33 4.27 6.44
C ILE A 198 5.00 3.87 7.07
N CYS A 199 3.92 4.17 6.35
CA CYS A 199 2.58 3.76 6.74
C CYS A 199 2.01 2.76 5.76
N GLY A 200 0.98 2.07 6.19
CA GLY A 200 0.27 1.09 5.40
C GLY A 200 -1.15 0.87 5.91
N PHE A 201 -1.77 -0.18 5.38
CA PHE A 201 -3.15 -0.54 5.69
C PHE A 201 -3.25 -2.04 5.93
N SER A 202 -3.73 -2.42 7.12
CA SER A 202 -4.16 -3.78 7.43
C SER A 202 -5.68 -3.81 7.31
N ASP A 203 -6.14 -4.54 6.29
CA ASP A 203 -7.49 -4.42 5.74
C ASP A 203 -8.36 -5.61 6.16
N HIS A 204 -9.44 -5.33 6.88
CA HIS A 204 -10.42 -6.33 7.29
C HIS A 204 -11.75 -6.19 6.57
N THR A 205 -11.85 -5.41 5.49
CA THR A 205 -13.02 -5.46 4.61
C THR A 205 -13.14 -6.84 3.95
N ASP A 206 -14.31 -7.19 3.43
CA ASP A 206 -14.54 -8.46 2.71
C ASP A 206 -13.99 -8.48 1.28
N SER A 207 -13.58 -7.31 0.78
CA SER A 207 -13.10 -7.05 -0.57
C SER A 207 -11.66 -6.51 -0.54
N TYR A 208 -11.19 -5.75 -1.54
CA TYR A 208 -9.83 -5.17 -1.50
C TYR A 208 -9.73 -3.74 -2.04
N GLU A 209 -10.84 -3.15 -2.40
CA GLU A 209 -10.96 -1.82 -2.99
C GLU A 209 -10.43 -0.75 -2.03
N ALA A 210 -10.72 -0.89 -0.74
CA ALA A 210 -10.21 -0.01 0.32
C ALA A 210 -8.67 0.01 0.35
N ALA A 211 -8.03 -1.15 0.19
CA ALA A 211 -6.59 -1.24 0.12
C ALA A 211 -6.00 -0.68 -1.19
N VAL A 212 -6.70 -0.78 -2.31
CA VAL A 212 -6.27 -0.10 -3.55
C VAL A 212 -6.40 1.41 -3.40
N GLN A 213 -7.47 1.90 -2.78
CA GLN A 213 -7.68 3.33 -2.51
C GLN A 213 -6.64 3.88 -1.52
N SER A 214 -6.21 3.08 -0.53
CA SER A 214 -5.24 3.53 0.48
C SER A 214 -3.85 3.87 -0.11
N ILE A 215 -3.58 3.48 -1.35
CA ILE A 215 -2.40 3.87 -2.13
C ILE A 215 -2.34 5.39 -2.31
N SER A 216 -3.47 6.06 -2.62
CA SER A 216 -3.50 7.52 -2.81
C SER A 216 -3.27 8.29 -1.51
N HIS A 217 -3.45 7.64 -0.36
CA HIS A 217 -3.10 8.16 0.96
C HIS A 217 -1.63 7.87 1.35
N GLY A 218 -0.85 7.23 0.47
CA GLY A 218 0.56 6.93 0.65
C GLY A 218 0.84 5.65 1.44
N SER A 219 -0.07 4.68 1.43
CA SER A 219 0.21 3.34 1.95
C SER A 219 1.30 2.64 1.13
N MET A 220 2.27 2.06 1.82
CA MET A 220 3.36 1.28 1.23
C MET A 220 3.41 -0.17 1.72
N VAL A 221 2.68 -0.48 2.80
CA VAL A 221 2.55 -1.83 3.35
C VAL A 221 1.08 -2.21 3.38
N PHE A 222 0.76 -3.41 2.92
CA PHE A 222 -0.60 -3.87 2.75
C PHE A 222 -0.72 -5.24 3.39
N GLU A 223 -1.69 -5.42 4.28
CA GLU A 223 -1.93 -6.68 4.97
C GLU A 223 -3.39 -7.09 4.79
N LYS A 224 -3.59 -8.34 4.39
CA LYS A 224 -4.93 -8.91 4.14
C LYS A 224 -4.95 -10.36 4.58
N HIS A 225 -6.03 -10.78 5.24
CA HIS A 225 -6.20 -12.19 5.58
C HIS A 225 -6.33 -13.05 4.31
N PHE A 226 -5.67 -14.21 4.34
CA PHE A 226 -5.60 -15.15 3.23
C PHE A 226 -6.07 -16.53 3.67
N THR A 227 -6.81 -17.19 2.78
CA THR A 227 -7.27 -18.54 2.97
C THR A 227 -7.14 -19.38 1.70
N LEU A 228 -7.07 -20.70 1.85
CA LEU A 228 -7.17 -21.61 0.71
C LEU A 228 -8.60 -21.72 0.18
N ASP A 229 -9.59 -21.64 1.06
CA ASP A 229 -11.01 -21.72 0.73
C ASP A 229 -11.84 -21.03 1.83
N LYS A 230 -12.72 -20.12 1.40
CA LYS A 230 -13.63 -19.36 2.28
C LYS A 230 -14.72 -20.22 2.91
N LYS A 231 -14.93 -21.45 2.41
CA LYS A 231 -15.90 -22.43 2.94
C LYS A 231 -15.35 -23.31 4.07
N LEU A 232 -14.07 -23.20 4.39
CA LEU A 232 -13.47 -23.88 5.54
C LEU A 232 -13.99 -23.29 6.86
N LYS A 233 -14.03 -24.12 7.90
CA LYS A 233 -14.46 -23.70 9.23
C LYS A 233 -13.35 -22.91 9.91
N GLY A 234 -13.70 -21.79 10.51
CA GLY A 234 -12.83 -20.97 11.35
C GLY A 234 -13.28 -19.51 11.31
N PRO A 235 -12.73 -18.67 12.20
CA PRO A 235 -13.23 -17.31 12.43
C PRO A 235 -12.94 -16.41 11.23
N ASP A 236 -11.81 -16.64 10.55
CA ASP A 236 -11.29 -15.68 9.57
C ASP A 236 -11.53 -16.09 8.11
N HIS A 237 -11.92 -17.35 7.86
CA HIS A 237 -12.04 -17.88 6.50
C HIS A 237 -13.02 -17.11 5.62
N PHE A 238 -14.17 -16.70 6.18
CA PHE A 238 -15.29 -16.21 5.37
C PHE A 238 -15.04 -14.83 4.73
N PHE A 239 -14.21 -13.98 5.35
CA PHE A 239 -13.83 -12.66 4.81
C PHE A 239 -12.42 -12.64 4.20
N SER A 240 -11.61 -13.66 4.45
CA SER A 240 -10.27 -13.80 3.88
C SER A 240 -10.30 -13.88 2.34
N LEU A 241 -9.22 -13.42 1.69
CA LEU A 241 -9.05 -13.61 0.26
C LEU A 241 -8.59 -15.04 -0.05
N ASN A 242 -9.22 -15.67 -1.04
CA ASN A 242 -8.80 -16.96 -1.59
C ASN A 242 -7.63 -16.81 -2.60
N PRO A 243 -7.05 -17.89 -3.16
CA PRO A 243 -5.91 -17.80 -4.09
C PRO A 243 -6.14 -16.92 -5.33
N LYS A 244 -7.36 -16.89 -5.88
CA LYS A 244 -7.70 -16.04 -7.01
C LYS A 244 -7.79 -14.58 -6.59
N GLU A 245 -8.45 -14.32 -5.46
CA GLU A 245 -8.65 -12.97 -4.94
C GLU A 245 -7.34 -12.32 -4.48
N ILE A 246 -6.46 -13.04 -3.78
CA ILE A 246 -5.15 -12.50 -3.35
C ILE A 246 -4.22 -12.23 -4.54
N LYS A 247 -4.32 -13.00 -5.64
CA LYS A 247 -3.60 -12.69 -6.88
C LYS A 247 -4.10 -11.39 -7.51
N ASN A 248 -5.42 -11.20 -7.57
CA ASN A 248 -6.00 -9.94 -8.04
C ASN A 248 -5.63 -8.77 -7.13
N TYR A 249 -5.60 -8.98 -5.82
CA TYR A 249 -5.16 -7.99 -4.84
C TYR A 249 -3.73 -7.50 -5.12
N VAL A 250 -2.78 -8.41 -5.31
CA VAL A 250 -1.40 -8.09 -5.67
C VAL A 250 -1.32 -7.30 -6.98
N ILE A 251 -2.03 -7.75 -8.01
CA ILE A 251 -2.07 -7.06 -9.31
C ILE A 251 -2.60 -5.63 -9.13
N LYS A 252 -3.73 -5.46 -8.46
CA LYS A 252 -4.41 -4.16 -8.32
C LYS A 252 -3.64 -3.19 -7.45
N ILE A 253 -2.94 -3.66 -6.41
CA ILE A 253 -2.04 -2.81 -5.62
C ILE A 253 -0.88 -2.31 -6.50
N ASN A 254 -0.22 -3.19 -7.25
CA ASN A 254 0.90 -2.79 -8.08
C ASN A 254 0.46 -1.85 -9.23
N GLU A 255 -0.65 -2.14 -9.89
CA GLU A 255 -1.24 -1.24 -10.89
C GLU A 255 -1.57 0.13 -10.27
N GLY A 256 -2.22 0.16 -9.11
CA GLY A 256 -2.56 1.40 -8.41
C GLY A 256 -1.32 2.21 -8.04
N PHE A 257 -0.27 1.56 -7.54
CA PHE A 257 1.00 2.20 -7.23
C PHE A 257 1.68 2.78 -8.48
N HIS A 258 1.73 2.03 -9.58
CA HIS A 258 2.29 2.53 -10.83
C HIS A 258 1.50 3.72 -11.40
N ARG A 259 0.19 3.76 -11.21
CA ARG A 259 -0.66 4.88 -11.63
C ARG A 259 -0.41 6.17 -10.85
N LEU A 260 0.17 6.13 -9.65
CA LEU A 260 0.51 7.35 -8.90
C LEU A 260 1.49 8.25 -9.67
N GLY A 261 2.42 7.65 -10.42
CA GLY A 261 3.36 8.40 -11.24
C GLY A 261 4.28 9.33 -10.42
N SER A 262 4.34 10.60 -10.84
CA SER A 262 5.20 11.64 -10.26
C SER A 262 4.38 12.90 -9.98
N GLU A 263 4.80 13.67 -8.98
CA GLU A 263 4.20 14.98 -8.64
C GLU A 263 4.54 16.08 -9.67
N GLU A 264 5.47 15.82 -10.60
CA GLU A 264 5.87 16.79 -11.60
C GLU A 264 4.75 17.13 -12.58
N ILE A 265 4.45 18.42 -12.73
CA ILE A 265 3.50 18.92 -13.73
C ILE A 265 4.20 18.91 -15.11
N LYS A 266 4.12 17.79 -15.81
CA LYS A 266 4.60 17.64 -17.18
C LYS A 266 3.71 16.72 -18.00
N PRO A 267 3.67 16.87 -19.34
CA PRO A 267 2.95 15.93 -20.20
C PRO A 267 3.51 14.52 -20.06
N ALA A 268 2.65 13.52 -20.19
CA ALA A 268 3.07 12.13 -20.32
C ALA A 268 3.95 11.97 -21.56
N ARG A 269 4.89 11.00 -21.53
CA ARG A 269 5.83 10.74 -22.63
C ARG A 269 5.12 10.52 -23.98
N VAL A 270 3.94 9.87 -23.94
CA VAL A 270 3.11 9.62 -25.12
C VAL A 270 2.56 10.91 -25.73
N GLU A 271 2.28 11.94 -24.92
CA GLU A 271 1.74 13.22 -25.38
C GLU A 271 2.81 14.08 -26.08
N LEU A 272 4.08 13.96 -25.69
CA LEU A 272 5.16 14.79 -26.26
C LEU A 272 5.26 14.68 -27.79
N LYS A 273 4.98 13.49 -28.35
CA LYS A 273 4.98 13.25 -29.80
C LYS A 273 3.86 13.99 -30.54
N PHE A 274 2.73 14.22 -29.87
CA PHE A 274 1.54 14.84 -30.46
C PHE A 274 1.37 16.30 -30.07
N LYS A 275 2.06 16.76 -29.01
CA LYS A 275 1.92 18.10 -28.43
C LYS A 275 1.91 19.21 -29.47
N TYR A 276 2.85 19.19 -30.42
CA TYR A 276 2.96 20.22 -31.47
C TYR A 276 1.95 20.05 -32.62
N LYS A 277 1.39 18.85 -32.79
CA LYS A 277 0.33 18.58 -33.77
C LYS A 277 -1.02 19.13 -33.30
N VAL A 278 -1.33 18.97 -32.01
CA VAL A 278 -2.67 19.27 -31.50
C VAL A 278 -2.79 20.62 -30.81
N ARG A 279 -1.70 21.16 -30.25
CA ARG A 279 -1.72 22.50 -29.66
C ARG A 279 -1.71 23.57 -30.74
N LEU A 280 -2.37 24.68 -30.43
CA LEU A 280 -2.36 25.85 -31.28
C LEU A 280 -0.98 26.51 -31.25
N GLY A 281 -0.43 26.74 -32.44
CA GLY A 281 0.67 27.66 -32.68
C GLY A 281 0.20 28.84 -33.52
N VAL A 282 1.10 29.77 -33.80
CA VAL A 282 0.77 30.99 -34.56
C VAL A 282 1.12 30.79 -36.03
N MET A 283 0.16 31.03 -36.90
CA MET A 283 0.29 30.91 -38.35
C MET A 283 -0.05 32.24 -39.03
N ILE A 284 0.58 32.50 -40.16
CA ILE A 284 0.34 33.70 -40.96
C ILE A 284 -1.03 33.63 -41.63
N ARG A 285 -1.89 34.64 -41.38
CA ARG A 285 -3.28 34.67 -41.85
C ARG A 285 -3.39 35.03 -43.33
N HIS A 286 -2.51 35.88 -43.83
CA HIS A 286 -2.43 36.33 -45.22
C HIS A 286 -0.97 36.66 -45.55
N ASP A 287 -0.62 36.75 -46.84
CA ASP A 287 0.74 37.10 -47.26
C ASP A 287 1.23 38.40 -46.59
N LEU A 288 2.50 38.42 -46.17
CA LEU A 288 3.19 39.57 -45.58
C LEU A 288 4.36 39.99 -46.46
N LYS A 289 4.56 41.30 -46.63
CA LYS A 289 5.70 41.86 -47.40
C LYS A 289 6.88 42.19 -46.49
N LYS A 290 8.10 42.10 -47.00
CA LYS A 290 9.32 42.56 -46.32
C LYS A 290 9.13 44.00 -45.83
N ASN A 291 9.60 44.28 -44.62
CA ASN A 291 9.48 45.54 -43.88
C ASN A 291 8.07 45.91 -43.40
N GLN A 292 7.03 45.10 -43.67
CA GLN A 292 5.68 45.29 -43.11
C GLN A 292 5.71 45.15 -41.59
N ILE A 293 4.97 46.02 -40.90
CA ILE A 293 4.74 45.92 -39.45
C ILE A 293 3.76 44.78 -39.18
N PHE A 294 4.14 43.83 -38.33
CA PHE A 294 3.31 42.70 -37.93
C PHE A 294 2.33 43.11 -36.81
N THR A 295 1.05 42.81 -37.00
CA THR A 295 -0.08 43.25 -36.18
C THR A 295 -0.98 42.08 -35.78
N GLN A 296 -2.05 42.35 -35.02
CA GLN A 296 -3.04 41.34 -34.65
C GLN A 296 -3.80 40.74 -35.84
N ASN A 297 -3.90 41.47 -36.96
CA ASN A 297 -4.63 41.01 -38.15
C ASN A 297 -3.82 40.01 -38.99
N ASP A 298 -2.49 39.97 -38.82
CA ASP A 298 -1.57 39.22 -39.66
C ASP A 298 -1.45 37.73 -39.27
N TYR A 299 -2.08 37.30 -38.18
CA TYR A 299 -1.98 35.94 -37.68
C TYR A 299 -3.31 35.28 -37.34
N ILE A 300 -3.25 33.96 -37.26
CA ILE A 300 -4.32 33.09 -36.78
C ILE A 300 -3.70 31.96 -35.95
N TYR A 301 -4.45 31.44 -34.98
CA TYR A 301 -4.03 30.29 -34.20
C TYR A 301 -4.50 29.01 -34.87
N GLN A 302 -3.56 28.11 -35.19
CA GLN A 302 -3.86 26.84 -35.86
C GLN A 302 -3.07 25.67 -35.27
N LYS A 303 -3.61 24.47 -35.45
CA LYS A 303 -2.95 23.19 -35.12
C LYS A 303 -1.78 22.92 -36.07
N ASN A 304 -0.99 21.88 -35.78
CA ASN A 304 0.21 21.50 -36.56
C ASN A 304 1.22 22.64 -36.70
N CYS A 305 1.37 23.45 -35.66
CA CYS A 305 2.22 24.63 -35.69
C CYS A 305 3.24 24.59 -34.54
N ASN A 306 4.52 24.43 -34.89
CA ASN A 306 5.64 24.31 -33.95
C ASN A 306 6.56 25.54 -33.93
N GLY A 307 6.02 26.71 -34.29
CA GLY A 307 6.75 27.98 -34.31
C GLY A 307 6.69 28.74 -32.99
N ILE A 308 6.55 30.06 -33.09
CA ILE A 308 6.29 30.93 -31.94
C ILE A 308 4.98 30.48 -31.27
N LEU A 309 5.01 30.33 -29.95
CA LEU A 309 3.82 29.99 -29.17
C LEU A 309 2.92 31.21 -29.02
N PRO A 310 1.59 31.04 -28.96
CA PRO A 310 0.64 32.15 -28.74
C PRO A 310 0.99 33.03 -27.53
N ARG A 311 1.43 32.41 -26.42
CA ARG A 311 1.85 33.14 -25.20
C ARG A 311 3.06 34.07 -25.40
N ASP A 312 3.88 33.80 -26.41
CA ASP A 312 5.10 34.55 -26.70
C ASP A 312 4.88 35.60 -27.80
N LEU A 313 3.67 35.66 -28.38
CA LEU A 313 3.37 36.44 -29.58
C LEU A 313 3.47 37.96 -29.40
N LYS A 314 3.14 38.47 -28.20
CA LYS A 314 3.15 39.91 -27.91
C LYS A 314 4.50 40.57 -28.23
N LYS A 315 5.61 39.84 -28.11
CA LYS A 315 6.98 40.33 -28.39
C LYS A 315 7.25 40.63 -29.87
N TYR A 316 6.38 40.17 -30.76
CA TYR A 316 6.52 40.29 -32.21
C TYR A 316 5.56 41.29 -32.83
N ILE A 317 4.48 41.66 -32.12
CA ILE A 317 3.54 42.70 -32.57
C ILE A 317 4.27 44.04 -32.59
N GLY A 318 4.09 44.80 -33.66
CA GLY A 318 4.77 46.08 -33.91
C GLY A 318 6.16 45.94 -34.55
N LYS A 319 6.73 44.73 -34.62
CA LYS A 319 8.01 44.51 -35.32
C LYS A 319 7.83 44.43 -36.83
N LYS A 320 8.87 44.83 -37.57
CA LYS A 320 8.93 44.63 -39.02
C LYS A 320 9.37 43.21 -39.35
N VAL A 321 8.69 42.58 -40.31
CA VAL A 321 9.16 41.31 -40.87
C VAL A 321 10.33 41.55 -41.84
N ASN A 322 11.36 40.71 -41.81
CA ASN A 322 12.60 40.89 -42.57
C ASN A 322 12.58 40.29 -43.99
N ARG A 323 11.48 39.63 -44.37
CA ARG A 323 11.28 38.97 -45.66
C ARG A 323 9.79 38.89 -46.01
N ASN A 324 9.49 38.55 -47.26
CA ASN A 324 8.13 38.18 -47.66
C ASN A 324 7.76 36.82 -47.03
N ILE A 325 6.54 36.66 -46.53
CA ILE A 325 6.05 35.44 -45.88
C ILE A 325 4.67 35.09 -46.41
N LYS A 326 4.44 33.82 -46.79
CA LYS A 326 3.17 33.37 -47.36
C LYS A 326 2.12 33.04 -46.31
N ARG A 327 0.85 33.26 -46.64
CA ARG A 327 -0.32 32.73 -45.91
C ARG A 327 -0.11 31.25 -45.60
N GLY A 328 -0.50 30.84 -44.40
CA GLY A 328 -0.35 29.44 -43.96
C GLY A 328 1.05 29.09 -43.44
N SER A 329 2.03 29.99 -43.53
CA SER A 329 3.35 29.76 -42.93
C SER A 329 3.28 29.76 -41.40
N ILE A 330 3.98 28.83 -40.76
CA ILE A 330 4.22 28.84 -39.31
C ILE A 330 5.03 30.09 -38.96
N LEU A 331 4.57 30.89 -38.00
CA LEU A 331 5.30 32.08 -37.55
C LEU A 331 6.59 31.68 -36.82
N ARG A 332 7.74 32.13 -37.31
CA ARG A 332 9.08 31.81 -36.76
C ARG A 332 9.84 33.05 -36.35
N LYS A 333 10.73 32.90 -35.36
CA LYS A 333 11.58 34.01 -34.86
C LYS A 333 12.44 34.64 -35.97
N ILE A 334 12.93 33.81 -36.91
CA ILE A 334 13.77 34.23 -38.05
C ILE A 334 13.11 35.25 -38.99
N TYR A 335 11.79 35.43 -38.89
CA TYR A 335 11.05 36.41 -39.68
C TYR A 335 11.18 37.83 -39.15
N PHE A 336 11.70 38.01 -37.94
CA PHE A 336 11.87 39.32 -37.31
C PHE A 336 13.35 39.57 -37.10
N ASN A 337 13.74 40.84 -37.20
CA ASN A 337 15.06 41.30 -36.75
C ASN A 337 15.04 41.56 -35.23
#